data_AF-A0A496WMX2-F1
#
_entry.id   AF-A0A496WMX2-F1
#
_cell.length_a   1.000
_cell.length_b   1.000
_cell.length_c   1.000
_cell.angle_alpha   90.00
_cell.angle_beta   90.00
_cell.angle_gamma   90.00
#
_symmetry.space_group_name_H-M   'P 1'
#
loop_
_entity.id
_entity.type
_entity.pdbx_description
1 polymer ?
#
loop_
_entity_poly.entity_id
_entity_poly.type
_entity_poly.pdbx_seq_one_letter_code
_entity_poly.pdbx_strand_id
1 'polypeptide(L)'
;MKEISEVDSTLSSDKGLPDDVKTLLIVDDFVGSGDSLSRAIAEFYERHGTEITDKNLQIVVVVVCATADGEDQIRNTLHLLDDNAELVVCEALQSRHKAFENGVGFWEDADERQVAKEEIERIGRAIDRKRPLGYSMSGLLVVFSRNCPNYTLPLLHSYGRGESSWQPLFERIKH
;
A
#
# COMPACT_ATOMS: atom_id res chain seq x y z
N MET A 1 -4.92 -8.46 -7.47
CA MET A 1 -4.69 -8.16 -8.91
C MET A 1 -5.62 -8.96 -9.84
N LYS A 2 -6.87 -9.23 -9.44
CA LYS A 2 -7.90 -9.79 -10.33
C LYS A 2 -8.58 -8.71 -11.20
N GLU A 3 -8.46 -7.44 -10.81
CA GLU A 3 -9.19 -6.35 -11.46
C GLU A 3 -8.42 -5.73 -12.63
N ILE A 4 -7.07 -5.72 -12.60
CA ILE A 4 -6.26 -5.30 -13.76
C ILE A 4 -6.52 -6.22 -14.97
N SER A 5 -6.81 -7.52 -14.76
CA SER A 5 -7.16 -8.42 -15.86
C SER A 5 -8.52 -8.12 -16.52
N GLU A 6 -9.45 -7.47 -15.82
CA GLU A 6 -10.73 -7.04 -16.42
C GLU A 6 -10.51 -5.82 -17.33
N VAL A 7 -9.63 -4.89 -16.91
CA VAL A 7 -9.20 -3.76 -17.74
C VAL A 7 -8.44 -4.26 -18.97
N ASP A 8 -7.53 -5.22 -18.80
CA ASP A 8 -6.84 -5.87 -19.92
C ASP A 8 -7.83 -6.48 -20.92
N SER A 9 -8.84 -7.21 -20.42
CA SER A 9 -9.85 -7.81 -21.28
C SER A 9 -10.69 -6.77 -22.05
N THR A 10 -10.88 -5.58 -21.48
CA THR A 10 -11.67 -4.50 -22.09
C THR A 10 -10.86 -3.75 -23.15
N LEU A 11 -9.62 -3.41 -22.82
CA LEU A 11 -8.68 -2.73 -23.73
C LEU A 11 -8.29 -3.62 -24.91
N SER A 12 -8.10 -4.92 -24.67
CA SER A 12 -7.77 -5.88 -25.71
C SER A 12 -8.99 -6.49 -26.43
N SER A 13 -10.23 -6.08 -26.11
CA SER A 13 -11.42 -6.58 -26.80
C SER A 13 -11.58 -5.97 -28.20
N ASP A 14 -12.13 -6.74 -29.15
CA ASP A 14 -12.47 -6.24 -30.50
C ASP A 14 -13.46 -5.06 -30.49
N LYS A 15 -14.16 -4.84 -29.37
CA LYS A 15 -15.05 -3.67 -29.19
C LYS A 15 -14.29 -2.41 -28.77
N GLY A 16 -13.09 -2.56 -28.23
CA GLY A 16 -12.30 -1.48 -27.63
C GLY A 16 -13.02 -0.75 -26.49
N LEU A 17 -12.38 0.30 -25.97
CA LEU A 17 -13.06 1.25 -25.08
C LEU A 17 -14.12 2.08 -25.83
N PRO A 18 -15.29 2.38 -25.23
CA PRO A 18 -16.21 3.37 -25.78
C PRO A 18 -15.54 4.75 -25.99
N ASP A 19 -15.91 5.47 -27.06
CA ASP A 19 -15.26 6.74 -27.44
C ASP A 19 -15.50 7.90 -26.45
N ASP A 20 -16.54 7.80 -25.64
CA ASP A 20 -16.92 8.75 -24.59
C ASP A 20 -16.12 8.56 -23.29
N VAL A 21 -15.39 7.45 -23.15
CA VAL A 21 -14.46 7.25 -22.03
C VAL A 21 -13.25 8.16 -22.24
N LYS A 22 -12.99 9.03 -21.25
CA LYS A 22 -11.85 9.95 -21.24
C LYS A 22 -10.88 9.73 -20.09
N THR A 23 -11.25 8.92 -19.11
CA THR A 23 -10.47 8.74 -17.89
C THR A 23 -10.46 7.27 -17.50
N LEU A 24 -9.27 6.75 -17.20
CA LEU A 24 -9.09 5.46 -16.55
C LEU A 24 -8.72 5.70 -15.09
N LEU A 25 -9.52 5.14 -14.19
CA LEU A 25 -9.31 5.23 -12.75
C LEU A 25 -8.72 3.92 -12.22
N ILE A 26 -7.54 4.00 -11.59
CA ILE A 26 -6.90 2.89 -10.90
C ILE A 26 -7.00 3.16 -9.40
N VAL A 27 -7.61 2.25 -8.64
CA VAL A 27 -7.85 2.45 -7.20
C VAL A 27 -7.14 1.39 -6.38
N ASP A 28 -6.46 1.79 -5.31
CA ASP A 28 -5.86 0.87 -4.32
C ASP A 28 -6.14 1.35 -2.89
N ASP A 29 -6.21 0.42 -1.93
CA ASP A 29 -6.52 0.74 -0.54
C ASP A 29 -5.30 1.24 0.24
N PHE A 30 -4.12 0.67 -0.01
CA PHE A 30 -2.91 1.01 0.71
C PHE A 30 -1.64 0.86 -0.11
N VAL A 31 -0.83 1.91 -0.08
CA VAL A 31 0.52 1.89 -0.64
C VAL A 31 1.55 1.96 0.48
N GLY A 32 2.28 0.85 0.62
CA GLY A 32 3.51 0.76 1.42
C GLY A 32 4.70 1.40 0.71
N SER A 33 5.53 0.58 0.06
CA SER A 33 6.72 1.03 -0.69
C SER A 33 6.40 1.49 -2.11
N GLY A 34 5.20 1.22 -2.62
CA GLY A 34 4.84 1.52 -4.01
C GLY A 34 5.28 0.48 -5.04
N ASP A 35 6.15 -0.49 -4.70
CA ASP A 35 6.74 -1.42 -5.68
C ASP A 35 5.72 -2.23 -6.48
N SER A 36 4.70 -2.77 -5.79
CA SER A 36 3.70 -3.62 -6.44
C SER A 36 2.83 -2.83 -7.41
N LEU A 37 2.32 -1.68 -6.97
CA LEU A 37 1.46 -0.84 -7.81
C LEU A 37 2.24 -0.19 -8.95
N SER A 38 3.46 0.30 -8.69
CA SER A 38 4.32 0.90 -9.71
C SER A 38 4.65 -0.08 -10.84
N ARG A 39 5.01 -1.32 -10.49
CA ARG A 39 5.24 -2.37 -11.48
C ARG A 39 3.98 -2.70 -12.28
N ALA A 40 2.83 -2.82 -11.60
CA ALA A 40 1.57 -3.10 -12.27
C ALA A 40 1.17 -1.99 -13.25
N ILE A 41 1.40 -0.72 -12.88
CA ILE A 41 1.20 0.45 -13.75
C ILE A 41 2.17 0.41 -14.93
N ALA A 42 3.45 0.14 -14.71
CA ALA A 42 4.44 0.05 -15.78
C ALA A 42 4.10 -1.06 -16.79
N GLU A 43 3.76 -2.26 -16.30
CA GLU A 43 3.29 -3.39 -17.13
C GLU A 43 1.97 -3.08 -17.86
N PHE A 44 1.12 -2.22 -17.28
CA PHE A 44 -0.10 -1.75 -17.92
C PHE A 44 0.19 -0.79 -19.08
N TYR A 45 1.04 0.21 -18.88
CA TYR A 45 1.46 1.14 -19.93
C TYR A 45 2.26 0.46 -21.04
N GLU A 46 3.11 -0.52 -20.71
CA GLU A 46 3.83 -1.31 -21.72
C GLU A 46 2.86 -2.04 -22.67
N ARG A 47 1.73 -2.51 -22.15
CA ARG A 47 0.73 -3.26 -22.93
C ARG A 47 -0.26 -2.39 -23.68
N HIS A 48 -0.63 -1.22 -23.15
CA HIS A 48 -1.76 -0.42 -23.66
C HIS A 48 -1.43 1.06 -23.91
N GLY A 49 -0.14 1.44 -23.87
CA GLY A 49 0.28 2.84 -23.98
C GLY A 49 -0.13 3.51 -25.30
N THR A 50 -0.21 2.77 -26.39
CA THR A 50 -0.66 3.27 -27.70
C THR A 50 -2.13 3.67 -27.63
N GLU A 51 -2.98 2.80 -27.09
CA GLU A 51 -4.42 3.04 -26.96
C GLU A 51 -4.72 4.20 -26.01
N ILE A 52 -3.95 4.31 -24.91
CA ILE A 52 -4.04 5.43 -23.98
C ILE A 52 -3.74 6.75 -24.69
N THR A 53 -2.67 6.77 -25.49
CA THR A 53 -2.24 7.96 -26.24
C THR A 53 -3.23 8.31 -27.36
N ASP A 54 -3.61 7.34 -28.19
CA ASP A 54 -4.49 7.54 -29.36
C ASP A 54 -5.88 8.03 -28.95
N LYS A 55 -6.40 7.54 -27.82
CA LYS A 55 -7.70 7.97 -27.27
C LYS A 55 -7.60 9.17 -26.34
N ASN A 56 -6.40 9.66 -26.08
CA ASN A 56 -6.12 10.75 -25.14
C ASN A 56 -6.78 10.51 -23.78
N LEU A 57 -6.58 9.31 -23.22
CA LEU A 57 -7.12 8.93 -21.93
C LEU A 57 -6.29 9.54 -20.81
N GLN A 58 -6.96 10.18 -19.86
CA GLN A 58 -6.34 10.60 -18.61
C GLN A 58 -6.24 9.40 -17.66
N ILE A 59 -5.04 9.10 -17.18
CA ILE A 59 -4.84 8.08 -16.15
C ILE A 59 -4.84 8.74 -14.77
N VAL A 60 -5.73 8.28 -13.89
CA VAL A 60 -5.80 8.77 -12.51
C VAL A 60 -5.66 7.57 -11.57
N VAL A 61 -4.61 7.60 -10.75
CA VAL A 61 -4.38 6.63 -9.69
C VAL A 61 -4.89 7.23 -8.37
N VAL A 62 -5.79 6.55 -7.69
CA VAL A 62 -6.33 6.97 -6.39
C VAL A 62 -5.95 5.94 -5.34
N VAL A 63 -5.31 6.39 -4.27
CA VAL A 63 -4.93 5.52 -3.16
C VAL A 63 -5.49 6.06 -1.85
N VAL A 64 -6.15 5.19 -1.08
CA VAL A 64 -6.80 5.62 0.17
C VAL A 64 -5.75 6.04 1.20
N CYS A 65 -4.73 5.22 1.43
CA CYS A 65 -3.59 5.57 2.29
C CYS A 65 -2.26 5.29 1.61
N ALA A 66 -1.29 6.19 1.73
CA ALA A 66 0.07 5.96 1.23
C ALA A 66 1.14 6.39 2.23
N THR A 67 2.23 5.65 2.33
CA THR A 67 3.45 6.18 2.98
C THR A 67 4.15 7.17 2.04
N ALA A 68 4.97 8.07 2.59
CA ALA A 68 5.74 9.03 1.80
C ALA A 68 6.60 8.33 0.72
N ASP A 69 7.35 7.29 1.10
CA ASP A 69 8.19 6.53 0.16
C ASP A 69 7.35 5.90 -0.97
N GLY A 70 6.17 5.38 -0.65
CA GLY A 70 5.26 4.79 -1.62
C GLY A 70 4.61 5.80 -2.55
N GLU A 71 4.24 6.97 -2.03
CA GLU A 71 3.75 8.09 -2.84
C GLU A 71 4.82 8.55 -3.82
N ASP A 72 6.03 8.81 -3.34
CA ASP A 72 7.16 9.26 -4.18
C ASP A 72 7.47 8.24 -5.28
N GLN A 73 7.49 6.95 -4.94
CA GLN A 73 7.73 5.88 -5.90
C GLN A 73 6.69 5.85 -7.03
N ILE A 74 5.40 6.01 -6.70
CA ILE A 74 4.33 6.00 -7.69
C ILE A 74 4.38 7.27 -8.53
N ARG A 75 4.56 8.45 -7.92
CA ARG A 75 4.68 9.72 -8.67
C ARG A 75 5.81 9.67 -9.68
N ASN A 76 6.98 9.19 -9.27
CA ASN A 76 8.13 9.02 -10.16
C ASN A 76 7.82 8.05 -11.29
N THR A 77 7.13 6.94 -10.99
CA THR A 77 6.72 5.96 -12.00
C THR A 77 5.76 6.58 -13.02
N LEU A 78 4.74 7.30 -12.57
CA LEU A 78 3.78 7.97 -13.45
C LEU A 78 4.45 9.04 -14.31
N HIS A 79 5.28 9.91 -13.73
CA HIS A 79 6.02 10.93 -14.48
C HIS A 79 6.93 10.35 -15.56
N LEU A 80 7.46 9.13 -15.37
CA LEU A 80 8.29 8.47 -16.39
C LEU A 80 7.47 7.89 -17.55
N LEU A 81 6.19 7.60 -17.33
CA LEU A 81 5.32 6.93 -18.28
C LEU A 81 4.43 7.91 -19.04
N ASP A 82 3.91 8.93 -18.36
CA ASP A 82 2.89 9.83 -18.88
C ASP A 82 2.82 11.13 -18.05
N ASP A 83 3.16 12.25 -18.66
CA ASP A 83 3.13 13.59 -18.04
C ASP A 83 1.70 14.03 -17.63
N ASN A 84 0.66 13.42 -18.19
CA ASN A 84 -0.74 13.74 -17.88
C ASN A 84 -1.34 12.80 -16.82
N ALA A 85 -0.59 11.81 -16.34
CA ALA A 85 -1.08 10.89 -15.32
C ALA A 85 -1.04 11.53 -13.93
N GLU A 86 -2.10 11.31 -13.16
CA GLU A 86 -2.25 11.89 -11.82
C GLU A 86 -2.25 10.83 -10.73
N LEU A 87 -1.65 11.18 -9.58
CA LEU A 87 -1.80 10.44 -8.32
C LEU A 87 -2.54 11.29 -7.29
N VAL A 88 -3.66 10.76 -6.81
CA VAL A 88 -4.45 11.28 -5.69
C VAL A 88 -4.25 10.37 -4.48
N VAL A 89 -3.70 10.93 -3.40
CA VAL A 89 -3.56 10.26 -2.10
C VAL A 89 -4.60 10.85 -1.15
N CYS A 90 -5.53 10.03 -0.66
CA CYS A 90 -6.58 10.52 0.25
C CYS A 90 -6.04 10.80 1.65
N GLU A 91 -5.16 9.93 2.18
CA GLU A 91 -4.46 10.12 3.46
C GLU A 91 -2.96 9.80 3.31
N ALA A 92 -2.12 10.83 3.49
CA ALA A 92 -0.66 10.68 3.52
C ALA A 92 -0.18 10.27 4.92
N LEU A 93 0.43 9.10 5.02
CA LEU A 93 0.86 8.52 6.28
C LEU A 93 2.23 9.05 6.71
N GLN A 94 2.20 9.95 7.71
CA GLN A 94 3.38 10.58 8.31
C GLN A 94 3.87 9.86 9.58
N SER A 95 4.97 10.37 10.17
CA SER A 95 5.58 9.83 11.39
C SER A 95 4.61 9.68 12.57
N ARG A 96 3.59 10.56 12.68
CA ARG A 96 2.54 10.46 13.71
C ARG A 96 1.76 9.15 13.67
N HIS A 97 1.75 8.47 12.53
CA HIS A 97 1.05 7.20 12.34
C HIS A 97 1.95 5.99 12.59
N LYS A 98 3.19 6.17 13.04
CA LYS A 98 4.11 5.08 13.36
C LYS A 98 4.32 5.01 14.86
N ALA A 99 4.32 3.79 15.40
CA ALA A 99 4.25 3.58 16.84
C ALA A 99 5.46 4.12 17.61
N PHE A 100 6.64 4.13 16.99
CA PHE A 100 7.91 4.37 17.66
C PHE A 100 8.72 5.52 17.07
N GLU A 101 8.06 6.44 16.37
CA GLU A 101 8.69 7.66 15.87
C GLU A 101 8.80 8.75 16.96
N ASN A 102 9.62 9.76 16.69
CA ASN A 102 9.65 10.98 17.50
C ASN A 102 8.39 11.82 17.29
N GLY A 103 7.94 12.49 18.36
CA GLY A 103 6.79 13.42 18.31
C GLY A 103 5.42 12.74 18.34
N VAL A 104 5.37 11.44 18.63
CA VAL A 104 4.14 10.69 18.79
C VAL A 104 3.63 10.86 20.22
N GLY A 105 2.44 11.44 20.40
CA GLY A 105 1.97 11.99 21.67
C GLY A 105 1.47 11.00 22.73
N PHE A 106 1.63 9.68 22.54
CA PHE A 106 1.23 8.68 23.53
C PHE A 106 2.39 8.11 24.36
N TRP A 107 3.62 8.56 24.12
CA TRP A 107 4.77 8.26 24.97
C TRP A 107 5.07 9.45 25.87
N GLU A 108 5.30 9.20 27.16
CA GLU A 108 5.71 10.21 28.14
C GLU A 108 7.10 10.75 27.81
N ASP A 109 8.03 9.86 27.46
CA ASP A 109 9.40 10.21 27.08
C ASP A 109 10.03 9.20 26.10
N ALA A 110 11.30 9.45 25.75
CA ALA A 110 12.05 8.61 24.83
C ALA A 110 12.41 7.23 25.41
N ASP A 111 12.55 7.13 26.74
CA ASP A 111 12.93 5.90 27.42
C ASP A 111 11.74 4.94 27.48
N GLU A 112 10.54 5.44 27.82
CA GLU A 112 9.29 4.67 27.79
C GLU A 112 9.04 4.13 26.38
N ARG A 113 9.16 4.98 25.35
CA ARG A 113 9.01 4.55 23.95
C ARG A 113 9.98 3.44 23.59
N GLN A 114 11.24 3.54 24.01
CA GLN A 114 12.26 2.55 23.70
C GLN A 114 11.97 1.22 24.41
N VAL A 115 11.61 1.25 25.69
CA VAL A 115 11.20 0.06 26.45
C VAL A 115 9.99 -0.60 25.80
N ALA A 116 8.98 0.18 25.41
CA ALA A 116 7.80 -0.35 24.75
C ALA A 116 8.13 -0.93 23.37
N LYS A 117 9.01 -0.29 22.59
CA LYS A 117 9.49 -0.82 21.31
C LYS A 117 10.15 -2.17 21.49
N GLU A 118 11.05 -2.31 22.46
CA GLU A 118 11.76 -3.56 22.74
C GLU A 118 10.79 -4.69 23.11
N GLU A 119 9.79 -4.40 23.93
CA GLU A 119 8.79 -5.36 24.34
C GLU A 119 7.86 -5.77 23.19
N ILE A 120 7.38 -4.80 22.40
CA ILE A 120 6.57 -5.06 21.21
C ILE A 120 7.37 -5.82 20.16
N GLU A 121 8.65 -5.53 19.97
CA GLU A 121 9.53 -6.32 19.11
C GLU A 121 9.71 -7.75 19.61
N ARG A 122 9.86 -7.95 20.93
CA ARG A 122 9.99 -9.28 21.54
C ARG A 122 8.73 -10.12 21.28
N ILE A 123 7.56 -9.55 21.52
CA ILE A 123 6.26 -10.18 21.21
C ILE A 123 6.12 -10.42 19.70
N GLY A 124 6.41 -9.39 18.91
CA GLY A 124 6.35 -9.45 17.45
C GLY A 124 7.24 -10.54 16.87
N ARG A 125 8.43 -10.81 17.44
CA ARG A 125 9.33 -11.90 17.01
C ARG A 125 8.72 -13.29 17.22
N ALA A 126 7.85 -13.46 18.21
CA ALA A 126 7.12 -14.71 18.43
C ALA A 126 5.97 -14.91 17.42
N ILE A 127 5.52 -13.83 16.76
CA ILE A 127 4.41 -13.84 15.79
C ILE A 127 4.98 -13.88 14.35
N ASP A 128 5.82 -12.92 13.99
CA ASP A 128 6.55 -12.83 12.73
C ASP A 128 8.02 -12.48 13.01
N ARG A 129 8.85 -13.52 13.14
CA ARG A 129 10.30 -13.40 13.40
C ARG A 129 11.04 -12.49 12.42
N LYS A 130 10.59 -12.40 11.16
CA LYS A 130 11.27 -11.61 10.12
C LYS A 130 10.88 -10.14 10.17
N ARG A 131 9.68 -9.83 10.65
CA ARG A 131 9.08 -8.49 10.58
C ARG A 131 8.37 -8.17 11.89
N PRO A 132 9.06 -8.16 13.03
CA PRO A 132 8.41 -8.02 14.34
C PRO A 132 7.70 -6.68 14.55
N LEU A 133 8.03 -5.65 13.75
CA LEU A 133 7.33 -4.36 13.73
C LEU A 133 6.58 -4.10 12.42
N GLY A 134 6.32 -5.13 11.63
CA GLY A 134 5.73 -5.01 10.30
C GLY A 134 6.78 -4.91 9.20
N TYR A 135 6.31 -4.86 7.96
CA TYR A 135 7.17 -4.71 6.78
C TYR A 135 8.03 -3.44 6.90
N SER A 136 9.30 -3.54 6.47
CA SER A 136 10.31 -2.48 6.63
C SER A 136 10.49 -1.99 8.07
N MET A 137 10.11 -2.80 9.07
CA MET A 137 10.14 -2.42 10.49
C MET A 137 9.35 -1.13 10.78
N SER A 138 8.30 -0.85 10.01
CA SER A 138 7.69 0.50 9.98
C SER A 138 6.92 0.88 11.24
N GLY A 139 6.38 -0.11 11.98
CA GLY A 139 5.56 0.14 13.16
C GLY A 139 4.27 0.90 12.87
N LEU A 140 3.71 0.79 11.66
CA LEU A 140 2.56 1.59 11.24
C LEU A 140 1.29 1.27 12.08
N LEU A 141 0.55 2.30 12.43
CA LEU A 141 -0.68 2.26 13.23
C LEU A 141 -1.90 2.56 12.34
N VAL A 142 -2.12 1.71 11.34
CA VAL A 142 -3.26 1.78 10.42
C VAL A 142 -3.93 0.42 10.40
N VAL A 143 -5.25 0.34 10.42
CA VAL A 143 -5.97 -0.92 10.25
C VAL A 143 -7.16 -0.69 9.33
N PHE A 144 -7.48 -1.68 8.52
CA PHE A 144 -8.68 -1.67 7.69
C PHE A 144 -9.64 -2.77 8.14
N SER A 145 -10.93 -2.55 7.95
CA SER A 145 -11.97 -3.46 8.42
C SER A 145 -11.95 -4.84 7.75
N ARG A 146 -11.34 -4.97 6.56
CA ARG A 146 -11.32 -6.22 5.78
C ARG A 146 -9.93 -6.81 5.57
N ASN A 147 -8.89 -5.98 5.44
CA ASN A 147 -7.55 -6.47 5.15
C ASN A 147 -6.48 -5.53 5.72
N CYS A 148 -5.90 -5.89 6.86
CA CYS A 148 -4.93 -5.01 7.50
C CYS A 148 -3.58 -4.99 6.74
N PRO A 149 -2.96 -3.81 6.49
CA PRO A 149 -1.66 -3.71 5.84
C PRO A 149 -0.55 -4.45 6.59
N ASN A 150 0.37 -5.10 5.87
CA ASN A 150 1.50 -5.82 6.48
C ASN A 150 2.61 -4.89 7.01
N TYR A 151 2.50 -3.58 6.78
CA TYR A 151 3.35 -2.54 7.37
C TYR A 151 3.06 -2.36 8.86
N THR A 152 1.90 -2.79 9.31
CA THR A 152 1.43 -2.60 10.68
C THR A 152 2.09 -3.59 11.63
N LEU A 153 1.95 -3.36 12.93
CA LEU A 153 2.49 -4.29 13.93
C LEU A 153 1.88 -5.70 13.74
N PRO A 154 2.68 -6.79 13.70
CA PRO A 154 2.17 -8.15 13.47
C PRO A 154 1.16 -8.60 14.52
N LEU A 155 1.27 -8.08 15.75
CA LEU A 155 0.31 -8.34 16.81
C LEU A 155 -1.12 -7.90 16.45
N LEU A 156 -1.26 -6.92 15.56
CA LEU A 156 -2.57 -6.45 15.09
C LEU A 156 -3.14 -7.37 14.02
N HIS A 157 -2.32 -7.93 13.13
CA HIS A 157 -2.82 -8.50 11.87
C HIS A 157 -2.41 -9.94 11.54
N SER A 158 -1.43 -10.49 12.24
CA SER A 158 -0.91 -11.84 11.98
C SER A 158 -1.26 -12.79 13.13
N TYR A 159 -1.69 -13.99 12.76
CA TYR A 159 -1.67 -15.12 13.68
C TYR A 159 -0.23 -15.46 14.10
N GLY A 160 -0.10 -15.98 15.31
CA GLY A 160 1.12 -16.62 15.78
C GLY A 160 1.58 -17.73 14.83
N ARG A 161 2.89 -17.96 14.75
CA ARG A 161 3.47 -19.08 13.99
C ARG A 161 4.08 -20.09 14.97
N GLY A 162 4.08 -21.37 14.59
CA GLY A 162 4.61 -22.44 15.44
C GLY A 162 3.72 -22.66 16.66
N GLU A 163 4.29 -22.57 17.85
CA GLU A 163 3.60 -22.82 19.14
C GLU A 163 2.83 -21.59 19.67
N SER A 164 2.93 -20.43 19.02
CA SER A 164 2.22 -19.22 19.45
C SER A 164 0.72 -19.33 19.17
N SER A 165 -0.10 -19.24 20.22
CA SER A 165 -1.58 -19.21 20.12
C SER A 165 -2.14 -17.81 19.80
N TRP A 166 -1.30 -16.87 19.39
CA TRP A 166 -1.70 -15.48 19.16
C TRP A 166 -2.76 -15.36 18.07
N GLN A 167 -3.85 -14.67 18.38
CA GLN A 167 -4.91 -14.31 17.44
C GLN A 167 -4.86 -12.79 17.18
N PRO A 168 -4.90 -12.35 15.92
CA PRO A 168 -4.88 -10.94 15.58
C PRO A 168 -6.20 -10.26 15.94
N LEU A 169 -6.11 -8.96 16.28
CA LEU A 169 -7.29 -8.13 16.50
C LEU A 169 -7.95 -7.71 15.17
N PHE A 170 -7.15 -7.54 14.11
CA PHE A 170 -7.55 -7.11 12.77
C PHE A 170 -6.89 -7.99 11.72
N GLU A 171 -7.46 -9.17 11.48
CA GLU A 171 -6.88 -10.17 10.58
C GLU A 171 -6.52 -9.62 9.20
N ARG A 172 -5.31 -9.97 8.73
CA ARG A 172 -4.93 -9.82 7.32
C ARG A 172 -5.29 -11.07 6.55
N ILE A 173 -6.10 -10.92 5.51
CA ILE A 173 -6.44 -12.00 4.59
C ILE A 173 -5.19 -12.34 3.77
N LYS A 174 -4.75 -13.60 3.81
CA LYS A 174 -3.64 -14.08 2.97
C LYS A 174 -4.23 -14.58 1.65
N HIS A 175 -3.86 -13.93 0.56
CA HIS A 175 -4.13 -14.39 -0.80
C HIS A 175 -2.99 -15.28 -1.30
#